data_AF-A0A2R6K348-F1
#
_entry.id   AF-A0A2R6K348-F1
#
_cell.length_a   1.000
_cell.length_b   1.000
_cell.length_c   1.000
_cell.angle_alpha   90.00
_cell.angle_beta   90.00
_cell.angle_gamma   90.00
#
_symmetry.space_group_name_H-M   'P 1'
#
loop_
_entity.id
_entity.type
_entity.pdbx_description
1 polymer ?
#
loop_
_entity_poly.entity_id
_entity_poly.type
_entity_poly.pdbx_seq_one_letter_code
_entity_poly.pdbx_strand_id
1 'polypeptide(L)'
;MNVSGGVRAIDATSLETIAYVETGSDANWLELAPSGNRLIVSAREPAHTQFRIVANPDAEEFGEVTGRIDRTDNYAGTGNGPGPRDVTIGPDGTYAYVPDLYGSTLTVLDIEAFEVVAQRDVAPVLDGAESANPIWEPSRGTASTSSSRTTREPTAPRVSGT
;
A
#
# COMPACT_ATOMS: atom_id res chain seq x y z
N MET A 1 8.47 13.33 -0.75
CA MET A 1 7.21 13.55 -1.50
C MET A 1 7.09 12.56 -2.64
N ASN A 2 5.88 12.15 -3.02
CA ASN A 2 5.63 11.30 -4.19
C ASN A 2 5.93 12.05 -5.50
N VAL A 3 6.54 11.35 -6.45
CA VAL A 3 6.81 11.81 -7.83
C VAL A 3 6.73 10.62 -8.79
N SER A 4 6.85 10.87 -10.09
CA SER A 4 6.89 9.76 -11.05
C SER A 4 8.08 8.84 -10.77
N GLY A 5 7.81 7.53 -10.74
CA GLY A 5 8.78 6.46 -10.49
C GLY A 5 9.31 6.35 -9.07
N GLY A 6 8.94 7.23 -8.13
CA GLY A 6 9.65 7.31 -6.86
C GLY A 6 9.19 8.34 -5.85
N VAL A 7 10.05 8.55 -4.86
CA VAL A 7 9.94 9.63 -3.90
C VAL A 7 11.17 10.53 -3.98
N ARG A 8 10.97 11.83 -3.75
CA ARG A 8 12.07 12.80 -3.65
C ARG A 8 12.04 13.60 -2.37
N ALA A 9 13.21 14.01 -1.92
CA ALA A 9 13.40 15.04 -0.90
C ALA A 9 13.68 16.38 -1.57
N ILE A 10 13.10 17.44 -1.02
CA ILE A 10 13.29 18.81 -1.47
C ILE A 10 13.73 19.64 -0.28
N ASP A 11 14.76 20.47 -0.47
CA ASP A 11 15.07 21.52 0.49
C ASP A 11 13.95 22.56 0.51
N ALA A 12 13.34 22.79 1.67
CA ALA A 12 12.17 23.65 1.77
C ALA A 12 12.46 25.15 1.53
N THR A 13 13.74 25.55 1.56
CA THR A 13 14.17 26.94 1.37
C THR A 13 14.50 27.21 -0.10
N SER A 14 15.35 26.39 -0.71
CA SER A 14 15.81 26.53 -2.10
C SER A 14 14.87 25.89 -3.12
N LEU A 15 14.00 24.98 -2.67
CA LEU A 15 13.15 24.12 -3.51
C LEU A 15 13.94 23.16 -4.42
N GLU A 16 15.22 22.98 -4.15
CA GLU A 16 16.07 22.07 -4.89
C GLU A 16 15.82 20.63 -4.47
N THR A 17 15.90 19.71 -5.43
CA THR A 17 15.88 18.27 -5.12
C THR A 17 17.22 17.88 -4.53
N ILE A 18 17.19 17.32 -3.33
CA ILE A 18 18.39 16.92 -2.58
C ILE A 18 18.55 15.40 -2.47
N ALA A 19 17.49 14.63 -2.74
CA ALA A 19 17.56 13.19 -2.89
C ALA A 19 16.40 12.67 -3.76
N TYR A 20 16.64 11.56 -4.46
CA TYR A 20 15.62 10.81 -5.20
C TYR A 20 15.80 9.32 -4.95
N VAL A 21 14.70 8.63 -4.68
CA VAL A 21 14.65 7.18 -4.52
C VAL A 21 13.66 6.62 -5.52
N GLU A 22 14.17 5.77 -6.42
CA GLU A 22 13.35 4.99 -7.33
C GLU A 22 12.63 3.88 -6.55
N THR A 23 11.31 3.82 -6.75
CA THR A 23 10.44 2.80 -6.15
C THR A 23 9.86 1.86 -7.19
N GLY A 24 9.88 2.24 -8.47
CA GLY A 24 9.20 1.55 -9.55
C GLY A 24 7.68 1.78 -9.57
N SER A 25 7.16 2.72 -8.78
CA SER A 25 5.74 3.11 -8.77
C SER A 25 5.57 4.62 -8.89
N ASP A 26 4.50 5.06 -9.55
CA ASP A 26 4.04 6.46 -9.54
C ASP A 26 3.11 6.77 -8.35
N ALA A 27 2.70 5.74 -7.61
CA ALA A 27 1.77 5.83 -6.50
C ALA A 27 2.49 5.45 -5.20
N ASN A 28 3.12 6.44 -4.57
CA ASN A 28 3.85 6.27 -3.32
C ASN A 28 3.18 7.06 -2.19
N TRP A 29 2.71 6.34 -1.18
CA TRP A 29 2.37 6.93 0.12
C TRP A 29 3.53 6.76 1.08
N LEU A 30 3.75 7.75 1.93
CA LEU A 30 4.95 7.82 2.73
C LEU A 30 4.69 8.47 4.08
N GLU A 31 5.38 7.96 5.11
CA GLU A 31 5.31 8.52 6.45
C GLU A 31 6.67 8.49 7.11
N LEU A 32 6.99 9.62 7.74
CA LEU A 32 8.21 9.79 8.53
C LEU A 32 7.97 9.20 9.92
N ALA A 33 8.82 8.28 10.33
CA ALA A 33 8.78 7.75 11.69
C ALA A 33 8.92 8.91 12.70
N PRO A 34 8.28 8.84 13.89
CA PRO A 34 8.32 9.91 14.89
C PRO A 34 9.73 10.34 15.30
N SER A 35 10.72 9.45 15.21
CA SER A 35 12.13 9.74 15.47
C SER A 35 12.79 10.67 14.44
N GLY A 36 12.17 10.86 13.27
CA GLY A 36 12.74 11.61 12.13
C GLY A 36 13.79 10.84 11.33
N ASN A 37 14.18 9.64 11.74
CA ASN A 37 15.34 8.94 11.16
C ASN A 37 15.00 8.00 10.00
N ARG A 38 13.72 7.61 9.86
CA ARG A 38 13.27 6.61 8.87
C ARG A 38 12.02 7.11 8.16
N LEU A 39 11.97 6.95 6.85
CA LEU A 39 10.78 7.12 6.04
C LEU A 39 10.32 5.73 5.59
N ILE A 40 9.05 5.40 5.85
CA ILE A 40 8.42 4.20 5.29
C ILE A 40 7.61 4.63 4.09
N VAL A 41 7.78 3.93 2.97
CA VAL A 41 7.06 4.20 1.72
C VAL A 41 6.30 2.96 1.29
N SER A 42 4.99 3.11 1.09
CA SER A 42 4.14 2.16 0.40
C SER A 42 4.15 2.46 -1.09
N ALA A 43 4.92 1.69 -1.86
CA ALA A 43 4.93 1.75 -3.32
C ALA A 43 3.91 0.77 -3.88
N ARG A 44 2.90 1.34 -4.53
CA ARG A 44 1.77 0.59 -5.06
C ARG A 44 2.15 -0.18 -6.34
N GLU A 45 1.16 -0.60 -7.13
CA GLU A 45 1.41 -1.14 -8.47
C GLU A 45 2.36 -0.24 -9.28
N PRO A 46 3.22 -0.84 -10.13
CA PRO A 46 3.46 -2.28 -10.28
C PRO A 46 4.41 -2.86 -9.21
N ALA A 47 4.98 -2.03 -8.33
CA ALA A 47 6.06 -2.43 -7.43
C ALA A 47 5.61 -3.32 -6.26
N HIS A 48 4.43 -3.07 -5.70
CA HIS A 48 3.92 -3.82 -4.52
C HIS A 48 4.96 -3.95 -3.40
N THR A 49 5.67 -2.88 -3.08
CA THR A 49 6.87 -2.96 -2.23
C THR A 49 6.81 -1.91 -1.13
N GLN A 50 7.16 -2.31 0.09
CA GLN A 50 7.45 -1.37 1.17
C GLN A 50 8.93 -1.03 1.17
N PHE A 51 9.26 0.25 1.25
CA PHE A 51 10.63 0.72 1.37
C PHE A 51 10.87 1.34 2.74
N ARG A 52 12.07 1.11 3.30
CA ARG A 52 12.60 1.87 4.44
C ARG A 52 13.77 2.71 3.96
N ILE A 53 13.67 4.02 4.16
CA ILE A 53 14.65 4.99 3.65
C ILE A 53 15.20 5.80 4.83
N VAL A 54 16.49 6.12 4.83
CA VAL A 54 17.09 7.04 5.80
C VAL A 54 16.55 8.45 5.56
N ALA A 55 15.97 9.05 6.59
CA ALA A 55 15.26 10.33 6.48
C ALA A 55 15.88 11.48 7.28
N ASN A 56 16.90 11.20 8.10
CA ASN A 56 17.64 12.25 8.79
C ASN A 56 18.49 13.04 7.78
N PRO A 57 18.23 14.33 7.54
CA PRO A 57 18.98 15.13 6.57
C PRO A 57 20.43 15.40 6.95
N ASP A 58 20.79 15.23 8.23
CA ASP A 58 22.16 15.41 8.72
C ASP A 58 23.01 14.12 8.59
N ALA A 59 22.40 12.99 8.21
CA ALA A 59 23.10 11.73 8.02
C ALA A 59 23.76 11.68 6.64
N GLU A 60 24.97 11.10 6.56
CA GLU A 60 25.65 10.88 5.28
C GLU A 60 24.86 9.94 4.37
N GLU A 61 24.07 9.04 4.96
CA GLU A 61 23.20 8.07 4.29
C GLU A 61 21.83 8.65 3.91
N PHE A 62 21.58 9.95 4.05
CA PHE A 62 20.27 10.54 3.73
C PHE A 62 19.77 10.14 2.33
N GLY A 63 18.57 9.56 2.27
CA GLY A 63 17.98 9.03 1.04
C GLY A 63 18.38 7.58 0.70
N GLU A 64 19.24 6.93 1.48
CA GLU A 64 19.58 5.52 1.27
C GLU A 64 18.41 4.59 1.60
N VAL A 65 18.18 3.59 0.76
CA VAL A 65 17.20 2.52 1.02
C VAL A 65 17.85 1.42 1.86
N THR A 66 17.38 1.26 3.09
CA THR A 66 17.91 0.30 4.09
C THR A 66 17.04 -0.96 4.22
N GLY A 67 15.95 -1.06 3.46
CA GLY A 67 15.07 -2.21 3.47
C GLY A 67 14.05 -2.17 2.34
N ARG A 68 13.73 -3.36 1.81
CA ARG A 68 12.63 -3.59 0.86
C ARG A 68 11.86 -4.85 1.28
N ILE A 69 10.53 -4.76 1.30
CA ILE A 69 9.65 -5.92 1.47
C ILE A 69 8.78 -6.01 0.22
N ASP A 70 8.99 -7.06 -0.58
CA ASP A 70 8.05 -7.43 -1.62
C ASP A 70 6.76 -7.94 -0.95
N ARG A 71 5.65 -7.28 -1.24
CA ARG A 71 4.35 -7.58 -0.64
C ARG A 71 3.61 -8.69 -1.38
N THR A 72 4.05 -9.06 -2.58
CA THR A 72 3.42 -10.14 -3.35
C THR A 72 3.58 -11.51 -2.68
N ASP A 73 4.70 -11.73 -1.98
CA ASP A 73 4.94 -12.96 -1.21
C ASP A 73 3.93 -13.19 -0.08
N ASN A 74 3.34 -12.11 0.44
CA ASN A 74 2.39 -12.12 1.55
C ASN A 74 0.95 -11.88 1.09
N TYR A 75 0.67 -12.06 -0.20
CA TYR A 75 -0.65 -11.86 -0.79
C TYR A 75 -1.26 -13.20 -1.21
N ALA A 76 -2.37 -13.56 -0.55
CA ALA A 76 -3.08 -14.81 -0.84
C ALA A 76 -4.03 -14.73 -2.05
N GLY A 77 -4.24 -13.54 -2.62
CA GLY A 77 -5.16 -13.35 -3.75
C GLY A 77 -4.50 -13.59 -5.11
N THR A 78 -5.23 -13.27 -6.18
CA THR A 78 -4.75 -13.39 -7.58
C THR A 78 -4.74 -12.04 -8.27
N GLY A 79 -3.98 -11.90 -9.37
CA GLY A 79 -3.98 -10.70 -10.20
C GLY A 79 -3.06 -9.58 -9.70
N ASN A 80 -3.61 -8.37 -9.54
CA ASN A 80 -2.91 -7.08 -9.38
C ASN A 80 -2.11 -6.92 -8.07
N GLY A 81 -1.67 -7.98 -7.40
CA GLY A 81 -0.97 -7.91 -6.11
C GLY A 81 -1.82 -7.33 -4.96
N PRO A 82 -1.25 -7.13 -3.76
CA PRO A 82 -1.97 -6.61 -2.60
C PRO A 82 -2.34 -5.12 -2.72
N GLY A 83 -1.56 -4.37 -3.52
CA GLY A 83 -1.73 -2.94 -3.72
C GLY A 83 -1.63 -2.12 -2.43
N PRO A 84 -0.48 -2.16 -1.72
CA PRO A 84 -0.28 -1.42 -0.48
C PRO A 84 -0.55 0.05 -0.75
N ARG A 85 -1.52 0.61 -0.01
CA ARG A 85 -2.04 1.94 -0.35
C ARG A 85 -1.44 3.03 0.50
N ASP A 86 -1.60 2.94 1.81
CA ASP A 86 -1.16 3.98 2.74
C ASP A 86 -0.16 3.39 3.72
N VAL A 87 0.37 4.20 4.61
CA VAL A 87 1.10 3.74 5.78
C VAL A 87 0.77 4.66 6.95
N THR A 88 0.54 4.08 8.13
CA THR A 88 0.40 4.81 9.40
C THR A 88 1.38 4.24 10.42
N ILE A 89 2.19 5.07 11.06
CA ILE A 89 3.20 4.67 12.03
C ILE A 89 2.68 4.97 13.44
N GLY A 90 2.82 3.99 14.34
CA GLY A 90 2.47 4.18 15.74
C GLY A 90 3.26 5.32 16.39
N PRO A 91 2.73 5.98 17.43
CA PRO A 91 3.41 7.09 18.10
C PRO A 91 4.75 6.69 18.75
N ASP A 92 4.92 5.40 19.07
CA ASP A 92 6.16 4.83 19.57
C ASP A 92 7.19 4.52 18.46
N GLY A 93 6.80 4.68 17.19
CA GLY A 93 7.64 4.41 16.02
C GLY A 93 8.01 2.93 15.85
N THR A 94 7.36 2.01 16.54
CA THR A 94 7.73 0.58 16.52
C THR A 94 7.07 -0.15 15.36
N TYR A 95 5.78 0.12 15.13
CA TYR A 95 4.99 -0.57 14.10
C TYR A 95 4.42 0.39 13.06
N ALA A 96 4.36 -0.09 11.82
CA ALA A 96 3.64 0.55 10.73
C ALA A 96 2.44 -0.31 10.30
N TYR A 97 1.33 0.34 9.96
CA TYR A 97 0.07 -0.27 9.53
C TYR A 97 -0.22 0.09 8.09
N VAL A 98 -0.40 -0.91 7.24
CA VAL A 98 -0.46 -0.79 5.78
C VAL A 98 -1.74 -1.44 5.27
N PRO A 99 -2.76 -0.66 4.88
CA PRO A 99 -3.95 -1.21 4.25
C PRO A 99 -3.65 -1.60 2.79
N ASP A 100 -3.99 -2.83 2.44
CA ASP A 100 -3.82 -3.39 1.09
C ASP A 100 -5.12 -3.14 0.29
N LEU A 101 -5.07 -2.29 -0.74
CA LEU A 101 -6.28 -1.87 -1.49
C LEU A 101 -6.98 -3.04 -2.18
N TYR A 102 -6.22 -4.02 -2.65
CA TYR A 102 -6.77 -5.19 -3.33
C TYR A 102 -6.74 -6.45 -2.44
N GLY A 103 -6.02 -6.38 -1.32
CA GLY A 103 -5.86 -7.49 -0.38
C GLY A 103 -7.03 -7.73 0.54
N SER A 104 -7.92 -6.74 0.78
CA SER A 104 -8.86 -6.76 1.92
C SER A 104 -8.15 -7.10 3.23
N THR A 105 -6.91 -6.66 3.39
CA THR A 105 -6.09 -6.92 4.57
C THR A 105 -5.47 -5.64 5.11
N LEU A 106 -5.19 -5.66 6.41
CA LEU A 106 -4.32 -4.71 7.10
C LEU A 106 -3.04 -5.46 7.48
N THR A 107 -1.91 -4.97 6.98
CA THR A 107 -0.60 -5.53 7.26
C THR A 107 0.11 -4.70 8.32
N VAL A 108 0.77 -5.36 9.27
CA VAL A 108 1.57 -4.74 10.32
C VAL A 108 3.04 -5.06 10.07
N LEU A 109 3.88 -4.02 10.03
CA LEU A 109 5.32 -4.11 9.89
C LEU A 109 6.00 -3.74 11.20
N ASP A 110 7.02 -4.48 11.62
CA ASP A 110 8.01 -3.99 12.57
C ASP A 110 8.98 -3.08 11.82
N ILE A 111 9.17 -1.85 12.28
CA ILE A 111 9.96 -0.83 11.56
C ILE A 111 11.47 -1.07 11.69
N GLU A 112 11.92 -1.60 12.83
CA GLU A 112 13.34 -1.78 13.12
C GLU A 112 13.88 -3.07 12.49
N ALA A 113 13.16 -4.18 12.68
CA ALA A 113 13.47 -5.42 11.97
C ALA A 113 13.16 -5.32 10.46
N PHE A 114 12.23 -4.41 10.10
CA PHE A 114 11.71 -4.23 8.74
C PHE A 114 11.16 -5.53 8.15
N GLU A 115 10.22 -6.11 8.87
CA GLU A 115 9.55 -7.37 8.52
C GLU A 115 8.04 -7.28 8.73
N VAL A 116 7.30 -8.13 8.04
CA VAL A 116 5.85 -8.29 8.24
C VAL A 116 5.64 -9.16 9.47
N VAL A 117 5.06 -8.60 10.54
CA VAL A 117 4.82 -9.31 11.80
C VAL A 117 3.38 -9.78 11.96
N ALA A 118 2.44 -9.17 11.24
CA ALA A 118 1.06 -9.63 11.18
C ALA A 118 0.37 -9.21 9.89
N GLN A 119 -0.63 -9.99 9.51
CA GLN A 119 -1.63 -9.61 8.52
C GLN A 119 -3.01 -9.96 9.07
N ARG A 120 -3.97 -9.06 8.88
CA ARG A 120 -5.33 -9.18 9.40
C ARG A 120 -6.31 -8.97 8.28
N ASP A 121 -7.20 -9.94 8.08
CA ASP A 121 -8.32 -9.79 7.18
C ASP A 121 -9.25 -8.68 7.67
N VAL A 122 -9.70 -7.86 6.72
CA VAL A 122 -10.69 -6.81 6.96
C VAL A 122 -11.97 -7.27 6.29
N ALA A 123 -12.99 -7.56 7.10
CA ALA A 123 -14.29 -8.00 6.59
C ALA A 123 -15.06 -6.83 5.96
N PRO A 124 -15.79 -7.07 4.85
CA PRO A 124 -16.71 -6.08 4.31
C PRO A 124 -17.83 -5.80 5.32
N VAL A 125 -18.23 -4.52 5.41
CA VAL A 125 -19.30 -4.07 6.32
C VAL A 125 -20.62 -3.80 5.60
N LEU A 126 -20.64 -3.81 4.27
CA LEU A 126 -21.86 -3.64 3.47
C LEU A 126 -22.44 -4.99 3.06
N ASP A 127 -23.76 -5.12 3.18
CA ASP A 127 -24.49 -6.32 2.76
C ASP A 127 -24.24 -6.65 1.28
N GLY A 128 -23.79 -7.87 1.02
CA GLY A 128 -23.50 -8.37 -0.32
C GLY A 128 -22.19 -7.87 -0.94
N ALA A 129 -21.30 -7.24 -0.17
CA ALA A 129 -19.95 -6.94 -0.60
C ALA A 129 -19.02 -8.15 -0.40
N GLU A 130 -18.20 -8.43 -1.42
CA GLU A 130 -17.25 -9.56 -1.41
C GLU A 130 -15.88 -9.16 -0.83
N SER A 131 -15.59 -7.86 -0.68
CA SER A 131 -14.29 -7.34 -0.23
C SER A 131 -14.40 -6.00 0.51
N ALA A 132 -13.46 -5.72 1.41
CA ALA A 132 -13.33 -4.47 2.14
C ALA A 132 -12.30 -3.54 1.49
N ASN A 133 -12.44 -3.31 0.19
CA ASN A 133 -11.48 -2.49 -0.55
C ASN A 133 -11.85 -1.00 -0.40
N PRO A 134 -10.92 -0.13 0.03
CA PRO A 134 -11.17 1.31 0.06
C PRO A 134 -11.17 1.86 -1.38
N ILE A 135 -12.21 1.69 -2.18
CA ILE A 135 -12.20 2.20 -3.56
C ILE A 135 -12.65 3.67 -3.56
N TRP A 136 -11.90 4.53 -4.27
CA TRP A 136 -12.37 5.83 -4.73
C TRP A 136 -13.04 5.62 -6.08
N GLU A 137 -14.36 5.82 -6.16
CA GLU A 137 -15.05 5.97 -7.44
C GLU A 137 -15.01 7.46 -7.86
N PRO A 138 -14.40 7.79 -9.01
CA PRO A 138 -14.35 9.17 -9.51
C PRO A 138 -15.72 9.83 -9.63
N SER A 139 -16.77 9.04 -9.87
CA SER A 139 -18.13 9.51 -10.09
C SER A 139 -18.90 9.86 -8.81
N ARG A 140 -18.42 9.46 -7.62
CA ARG A 140 -19.20 9.56 -6.38
C ARG A 140 -18.55 10.34 -5.25
N GLY A 141 -17.31 10.83 -5.40
CA GLY A 141 -16.67 11.76 -4.46
C GLY A 141 -16.59 11.27 -3.01
N THR A 142 -16.79 9.98 -2.76
CA THR A 142 -16.85 9.35 -1.43
C THR A 142 -16.19 7.98 -1.49
N ALA A 143 -15.50 7.58 -0.43
CA ALA A 143 -15.01 6.21 -0.29
C ALA A 143 -16.22 5.28 -0.12
N SER A 144 -16.33 4.28 -1.00
CA SER A 144 -17.37 3.25 -0.91
C SER A 144 -16.73 1.88 -1.17
N THR A 145 -17.15 0.87 -0.41
CA THR A 145 -16.82 -0.52 -0.71
C THR A 145 -17.67 -0.95 -1.91
N SER A 146 -17.06 -1.11 -3.08
CA SER A 146 -17.77 -1.62 -4.26
C SER A 146 -17.86 -3.15 -4.23
N SER A 147 -19.04 -3.68 -4.55
CA SER A 147 -19.25 -5.10 -4.82
C SER A 147 -19.17 -5.33 -6.33
N SER A 148 -18.14 -6.03 -6.80
CA SER A 148 -18.07 -6.48 -8.19
C SER A 148 -18.90 -7.76 -8.37
N ARG A 149 -20.19 -7.61 -8.68
CA ARG A 149 -21.05 -8.74 -9.01
C ARG A 149 -20.62 -9.36 -10.34
N THR A 150 -19.96 -10.51 -10.31
CA THR A 150 -19.85 -11.35 -11.51
C THR A 150 -21.23 -11.97 -11.75
N THR A 151 -21.99 -11.41 -12.70
CA THR A 151 -23.18 -12.07 -13.23
C THR A 151 -22.77 -13.37 -13.89
N ARG A 152 -22.98 -14.51 -13.21
CA ARG A 152 -23.08 -15.79 -13.90
C ARG A 152 -24.33 -15.73 -14.77
N GLU A 153 -24.16 -15.92 -16.08
CA GLU A 153 -25.28 -16.17 -16.98
C GLU A 153 -26.13 -17.32 -16.44
N PRO A 154 -27.46 -17.22 -16.43
CA PRO A 154 -28.31 -18.34 -16.07
C PRO A 154 -28.18 -19.41 -17.16
N THR A 155 -27.55 -20.53 -16.83
CA THR A 155 -27.63 -21.75 -17.63
C THR A 155 -29.09 -22.17 -17.76
N ALA A 156 -29.63 -22.11 -18.98
CA ALA A 156 -30.95 -22.63 -19.30
C ALA A 156 -30.99 -24.15 -19.00
N PRO A 157 -32.07 -24.66 -18.38
CA PRO A 157 -32.20 -26.09 -18.14
C PRO A 157 -32.36 -26.84 -19.46
N ARG A 158 -31.49 -27.84 -19.69
CA ARG A 158 -31.73 -28.87 -20.71
C ARG A 158 -32.98 -29.64 -20.32
N VAL A 159 -34.05 -29.53 -21.11
CA VAL A 159 -35.19 -30.45 -21.04
C VAL A 159 -34.82 -31.71 -21.80
N SER A 160 -34.68 -32.82 -21.09
CA SER A 160 -34.51 -34.17 -21.62
C SER A 160 -35.86 -34.87 -21.77
N GLY A 161 -36.24 -35.17 -23.02
CA GLY A 161 -37.02 -36.34 -23.50
C GLY A 161 -38.49 -36.51 -23.06
N THR A 162 -39.39 -36.66 -24.05
CA THR A 162 -39.80 -37.95 -24.64
C THR A 162 -40.28 -37.74 -26.07
#